data_AF-A0A1F9Z839-F1
#
_entry.id   AF-A0A1F9Z839-F1
#
_cell.length_a   1.000
_cell.length_b   1.000
_cell.length_c   1.000
_cell.angle_alpha   90.00
_cell.angle_beta   90.00
_cell.angle_gamma   90.00
#
_symmetry.space_group_name_H-M   'P 1'
#
loop_
_entity.id
_entity.type
_entity.pdbx_description
1 polymer ?
#
loop_
_entity_poly.entity_id
_entity_poly.type
_entity_poly.pdbx_seq_one_letter_code
_entity_poly.pdbx_strand_id
1 'polypeptide(L)'
;MAERGPDVKVRNPISSLAATLVTAFGLSLLVAIPTLFLPIVELRYFLLPFALFGVGLLAGRSSFIGGLGFAGSLIGGFAGSLLFQYLAWATGWELLIALGLGAACGLGGMATGKLGLRRVEKAVARMPRLRRCQRCGARVGLSARKCWSCKGYLPPT
;
A
#
# COMPACT_ATOMS: atom_id res chain seq x y z
N MET A 1 12.79 32.29 9.18
CA MET A 1 11.65 31.69 8.44
C MET A 1 11.79 30.19 8.57
N ALA A 2 11.05 29.58 9.49
CA ALA A 2 11.14 28.15 9.78
C ALA A 2 10.22 27.41 8.79
N GLU A 3 10.82 26.77 7.78
CA GLU A 3 10.11 25.80 6.97
C GLU A 3 9.70 24.64 7.87
N ARG A 4 8.39 24.53 8.17
CA ARG A 4 7.77 23.33 8.72
C ARG A 4 8.08 22.20 7.73
N GLY A 5 9.10 21.39 8.04
CA GLY A 5 9.29 20.11 7.37
C GLY A 5 7.99 19.32 7.48
N PRO A 6 7.52 18.65 6.41
CA PRO A 6 6.24 17.96 6.44
C PRO A 6 6.25 16.95 7.59
N ASP A 7 5.33 17.12 8.54
CA ASP A 7 5.01 16.13 9.55
C ASP A 7 4.73 14.82 8.82
N VAL A 8 5.69 13.90 8.83
CA VAL A 8 5.47 12.53 8.38
C VAL A 8 4.61 11.90 9.46
N LYS A 9 3.29 12.15 9.36
CA LYS A 9 2.29 11.56 10.24
C LYS A 9 2.46 10.05 10.13
N VAL A 10 3.04 9.44 11.17
CA VAL A 10 3.26 8.01 11.26
C VAL A 10 1.88 7.36 11.25
N ARG A 11 1.36 7.08 10.05
CA ARG A 11 0.07 6.41 9.89
C ARG A 11 0.26 5.00 10.41
N ASN A 12 -0.56 4.62 11.38
CA ASN A 12 -0.55 3.27 11.95
C ASN A 12 -0.58 2.22 10.82
N PRO A 13 0.29 1.20 10.85
CA PRO A 13 0.35 0.18 9.80
C PRO A 13 -1.01 -0.53 9.61
N ILE A 14 -1.77 -0.67 10.69
CA ILE A 14 -3.11 -1.27 10.70
C ILE A 14 -4.10 -0.45 9.85
N SER A 15 -4.05 0.89 9.90
CA SER A 15 -4.99 1.71 9.13
C SER A 15 -4.68 1.68 7.63
N SER A 16 -3.40 1.52 7.26
CA SER A 16 -3.02 1.29 5.86
C SER A 16 -3.53 -0.05 5.34
N LEU A 17 -3.46 -1.11 6.15
CA LEU A 17 -3.98 -2.43 5.79
C LEU A 17 -5.51 -2.41 5.67
N ALA A 18 -6.23 -1.80 6.61
CA ALA A 18 -7.68 -1.67 6.53
C ALA A 18 -8.11 -0.89 5.27
N ALA A 19 -7.40 0.20 4.93
CA ALA A 19 -7.66 0.94 3.70
C ALA A 19 -7.43 0.08 2.45
N THR A 20 -6.37 -0.74 2.40
CA THR A 20 -6.11 -1.63 1.26
C THR A 20 -7.17 -2.71 1.10
N LEU A 21 -7.68 -3.23 2.21
CA LEU A 21 -8.75 -4.24 2.23
C LEU A 21 -10.06 -3.67 1.68
N VAL A 22 -10.50 -2.54 2.22
CA VAL A 22 -11.76 -1.89 1.81
C VAL A 22 -11.69 -1.45 0.35
N THR A 23 -10.55 -0.90 -0.07
CA THR A 23 -10.38 -0.47 -1.48
C THR A 23 -10.31 -1.66 -2.44
N ALA A 24 -9.57 -2.72 -2.12
CA ALA A 24 -9.51 -3.92 -2.96
C ALA A 24 -10.87 -4.64 -3.02
N PHE A 25 -11.61 -4.69 -1.92
CA PHE A 25 -12.96 -5.25 -1.89
C PHE A 25 -13.95 -4.42 -2.74
N GLY A 26 -14.01 -3.10 -2.51
CA GLY A 26 -14.92 -2.23 -3.27
C GLY A 26 -14.61 -2.22 -4.77
N LEU A 27 -13.33 -2.13 -5.14
CA LEU A 27 -12.92 -2.11 -6.54
C LEU A 27 -13.07 -3.48 -7.22
N SER A 28 -12.86 -4.59 -6.51
CA SER A 28 -13.08 -5.92 -7.11
C SER A 28 -14.55 -6.16 -7.44
N LEU A 29 -15.48 -5.71 -6.57
CA LEU A 29 -16.91 -5.72 -6.88
C LEU A 29 -17.25 -4.79 -8.06
N LEU A 30 -16.69 -3.58 -8.07
CA LEU A 30 -16.96 -2.60 -9.13
C LEU A 30 -16.46 -3.07 -10.50
N VAL A 31 -15.33 -3.77 -10.55
CA VAL A 31 -14.81 -4.41 -11.77
C VAL A 31 -15.62 -5.64 -12.17
N ALA A 32 -16.19 -6.36 -11.21
CA ALA A 32 -17.01 -7.54 -11.48
C ALA A 32 -18.38 -7.19 -12.07
N ILE A 33 -19.00 -6.06 -11.73
CA ILE A 33 -20.32 -5.66 -12.26
C ILE A 33 -20.35 -5.52 -13.81
N PRO A 34 -19.43 -4.78 -14.46
CA PRO A 34 -19.37 -4.68 -15.93
C PRO A 34 -19.26 -6.04 -16.62
N THR A 35 -18.67 -7.02 -15.95
CA THR A 35 -18.45 -8.34 -16.54
C THR A 35 -19.76 -9.10 -16.74
N LEU A 36 -20.83 -8.74 -16.02
CA LEU A 36 -22.19 -9.28 -16.23
C LEU A 36 -22.75 -8.96 -17.62
N PHE A 37 -22.33 -7.84 -18.21
CA PHE A 37 -22.80 -7.41 -19.53
C PHE A 37 -22.03 -8.06 -20.69
N LEU A 38 -20.98 -8.84 -20.41
CA LEU A 38 -20.27 -9.59 -21.44
C LEU A 38 -20.90 -10.99 -21.62
N PRO A 39 -21.53 -11.27 -22.80
CA PRO A 39 -22.11 -12.58 -23.08
C PRO A 39 -21.05 -13.65 -23.40
N ILE A 40 -19.83 -13.24 -23.76
CA ILE A 40 -18.74 -14.15 -24.12
C ILE A 40 -17.94 -14.51 -22.88
N VAL A 41 -18.05 -15.78 -22.46
CA VAL A 41 -17.46 -16.32 -21.24
C VAL A 41 -15.92 -16.34 -21.28
N GLU A 42 -15.34 -16.65 -22.43
CA GLU A 42 -13.88 -16.73 -22.61
C GLU A 42 -13.20 -15.37 -22.44
N LEU A 43 -13.78 -14.33 -23.05
CA LEU A 43 -13.28 -12.96 -22.93
C LEU A 43 -13.39 -12.45 -21.49
N ARG A 44 -14.43 -12.88 -20.78
CA ARG A 44 -14.63 -12.56 -19.37
C ARG A 44 -13.55 -13.16 -18.48
N TYR A 45 -13.21 -14.43 -18.66
CA TYR A 45 -12.11 -15.08 -17.91
C TYR A 45 -10.72 -14.56 -18.29
N PHE A 46 -10.55 -14.09 -19.52
CA PHE A 46 -9.31 -13.46 -19.93
C PHE A 46 -9.13 -12.06 -19.31
N LEU A 47 -10.18 -11.23 -19.29
CA LEU A 47 -10.10 -9.84 -18.86
C LEU A 47 -10.13 -9.64 -17.34
N LEU A 48 -10.91 -10.44 -16.61
CA LEU A 48 -11.03 -10.36 -15.14
C LEU A 48 -9.69 -10.36 -14.38
N PRO A 49 -8.76 -11.30 -14.64
CA PRO A 49 -7.50 -11.34 -13.90
C PRO A 49 -6.62 -10.11 -14.16
N PHE A 50 -6.62 -9.55 -15.38
CA PHE A 50 -5.90 -8.29 -15.65
C PHE A 50 -6.54 -7.10 -14.94
N ALA A 51 -7.86 -7.03 -14.92
CA ALA A 51 -8.58 -5.96 -14.25
C ALA A 51 -8.36 -6.03 -12.72
N LEU A 52 -8.43 -7.22 -12.13
CA LEU A 52 -8.14 -7.44 -10.71
C LEU A 52 -6.68 -7.22 -10.36
N PHE A 53 -5.74 -7.57 -11.24
CA PHE A 53 -4.34 -7.18 -11.08
C PHE A 53 -4.21 -5.65 -11.01
N GLY A 54 -4.91 -4.91 -11.88
CA GLY A 54 -5.00 -3.45 -11.84
C GLY A 54 -5.60 -2.91 -10.54
N VAL A 55 -6.67 -3.54 -10.04
CA VAL A 55 -7.26 -3.22 -8.73
C VAL A 55 -6.25 -3.43 -7.60
N GLY A 56 -5.52 -4.54 -7.65
CA GLY A 56 -4.44 -4.86 -6.75
C GLY A 56 -3.36 -3.78 -6.75
N LEU A 57 -2.92 -3.33 -7.93
CA LEU A 57 -1.95 -2.23 -8.06
C LEU A 57 -2.48 -0.94 -7.40
N LEU A 58 -3.74 -0.58 -7.65
CA LEU A 58 -4.33 0.64 -7.10
C LEU A 58 -4.48 0.57 -5.58
N ALA A 59 -4.98 -0.55 -5.05
CA ALA A 59 -5.13 -0.76 -3.63
C ALA A 59 -3.77 -0.78 -2.91
N GLY A 60 -2.78 -1.46 -3.49
CA GLY A 60 -1.43 -1.60 -2.94
C GLY A 60 -0.64 -0.30 -2.87
N ARG A 61 -0.99 0.74 -3.63
CA ARG A 61 -0.40 2.09 -3.52
C ARG A 61 -0.55 2.70 -2.12
N SER A 62 -1.62 2.34 -1.40
CA SER A 62 -1.89 2.86 -0.06
C SER A 62 -1.15 2.10 1.05
N SER A 63 -0.54 0.95 0.72
CA SER A 63 0.33 0.19 1.61
C SER A 63 1.79 0.62 1.50
N PHE A 64 2.39 0.98 2.64
CA PHE A 64 3.81 1.32 2.71
C PHE A 64 4.73 0.10 2.81
N ILE A 65 4.17 -1.08 3.10
CA ILE A 65 4.90 -2.34 3.24
C ILE A 65 4.38 -3.30 2.18
N GLY A 66 5.28 -3.77 1.31
CA GLY A 66 4.98 -4.72 0.22
C GLY A 66 4.13 -5.93 0.65
N GLY A 67 4.41 -6.48 1.84
CA GLY A 67 3.66 -7.60 2.39
C GLY A 67 2.23 -7.24 2.83
N LEU A 68 2.00 -6.05 3.39
CA LEU A 68 0.65 -5.60 3.76
C LEU A 68 -0.18 -5.27 2.52
N GLY A 69 0.46 -4.75 1.46
CA GLY A 69 -0.18 -4.52 0.16
C GLY A 69 -0.63 -5.82 -0.50
N PHE A 70 0.19 -6.87 -0.45
CA PHE A 70 -0.17 -8.21 -0.88
C PHE A 70 -1.32 -8.79 -0.06
N ALA A 71 -1.20 -8.81 1.27
CA ALA A 71 -2.20 -9.42 2.14
C ALA A 71 -3.57 -8.72 2.02
N GLY A 72 -3.59 -7.38 2.00
CA GLY A 72 -4.83 -6.62 1.90
C GLY A 72 -5.52 -6.74 0.54
N SER A 73 -4.75 -6.70 -0.55
CA SER A 73 -5.30 -6.88 -1.91
C SER A 73 -5.72 -8.31 -2.21
N LEU A 74 -4.99 -9.30 -1.67
CA LEU A 74 -5.34 -10.71 -1.80
C LEU A 74 -6.63 -11.02 -1.06
N ILE A 75 -6.75 -10.64 0.21
CA ILE A 75 -7.95 -10.91 1.01
C ILE A 75 -9.14 -10.11 0.49
N GLY A 76 -8.95 -8.82 0.18
CA GLY A 76 -10.02 -7.97 -0.35
C GLY A 76 -10.49 -8.40 -1.75
N GLY A 77 -9.56 -8.77 -2.63
CA GLY A 77 -9.85 -9.30 -3.97
C GLY A 77 -10.51 -10.67 -3.93
N PHE A 78 -10.02 -11.57 -3.07
CA PHE A 78 -10.62 -12.89 -2.85
C PHE A 78 -12.05 -12.74 -2.32
N ALA A 79 -12.26 -12.01 -1.24
CA ALA A 79 -13.57 -11.84 -0.63
C ALA A 79 -14.57 -11.16 -1.57
N GLY A 80 -14.16 -10.14 -2.32
CA GLY A 80 -15.04 -9.45 -3.28
C GLY A 80 -15.39 -10.34 -4.48
N SER A 81 -14.42 -11.10 -5.00
CA SER A 81 -14.67 -12.04 -6.11
C SER A 81 -15.52 -13.24 -5.69
N LEU A 82 -15.31 -13.78 -4.49
CA LEU A 82 -16.10 -14.88 -3.92
C LEU A 82 -17.54 -14.43 -3.67
N LEU A 83 -17.73 -13.25 -3.06
CA LEU A 83 -19.06 -12.70 -2.81
C LEU A 83 -19.82 -12.49 -4.12
N PHE A 84 -19.15 -11.94 -5.14
CA PHE A 84 -19.75 -11.74 -6.45
C PHE A 84 -20.10 -13.06 -7.15
N GLN A 85 -19.24 -14.08 -7.06
CA GLN A 85 -19.53 -15.40 -7.63
C GLN A 85 -20.71 -16.05 -6.92
N TYR A 86 -20.75 -16.02 -5.59
CA TYR A 86 -21.87 -16.57 -4.84
C TYR A 86 -23.21 -15.91 -5.19
N LEU A 87 -23.23 -14.59 -5.39
CA LEU A 87 -24.45 -13.83 -5.69
C LEU A 87 -24.88 -13.91 -7.16
N ALA A 88 -23.93 -13.95 -8.10
CA ALA A 88 -24.23 -13.82 -9.53
C ALA A 88 -24.05 -15.12 -10.30
N TRP A 89 -23.22 -16.05 -9.81
CA TRP A 89 -22.68 -17.19 -10.55
C TRP A 89 -22.41 -18.40 -9.66
N ALA A 90 -23.47 -19.16 -9.39
CA ALA A 90 -23.38 -20.42 -8.68
C ALA A 90 -22.80 -21.55 -9.54
N THR A 91 -21.50 -21.48 -9.85
CA THR A 91 -20.77 -22.54 -10.55
C THR A 91 -19.88 -23.22 -9.54
N GLY A 92 -20.11 -24.48 -9.14
CA GLY A 92 -19.47 -25.18 -8.00
C GLY A 92 -17.93 -25.16 -7.88
N TRP A 93 -17.23 -24.46 -8.77
CA TRP A 93 -15.82 -24.09 -8.76
C TRP A 93 -15.53 -22.69 -8.18
N GLU A 94 -16.53 -22.00 -7.59
CA GLU A 94 -16.41 -20.61 -7.11
C GLU A 94 -15.16 -20.38 -6.26
N LEU A 95 -14.87 -21.31 -5.34
CA LEU A 95 -13.75 -21.15 -4.41
C LEU A 95 -12.40 -21.08 -5.14
N LEU A 96 -12.20 -21.91 -6.16
CA LEU A 96 -10.96 -21.98 -6.93
C LEU A 96 -10.81 -20.78 -7.86
N ILE A 97 -11.90 -20.35 -8.48
CA ILE A 97 -11.89 -19.18 -9.36
C ILE A 97 -11.66 -17.91 -8.54
N ALA A 98 -12.37 -17.73 -7.42
CA ALA A 98 -12.15 -16.63 -6.50
C ALA A 98 -10.71 -16.61 -5.95
N LEU A 99 -10.12 -17.78 -5.65
CA LEU A 99 -8.73 -17.87 -5.20
C LEU A 99 -7.76 -17.38 -6.29
N GLY A 100 -7.94 -17.81 -7.54
CA GLY A 100 -7.11 -17.35 -8.66
C GLY A 100 -7.24 -15.85 -8.92
N LEU A 101 -8.46 -15.33 -8.85
CA LEU A 101 -8.77 -13.90 -8.99
C LEU A 101 -8.21 -13.05 -7.84
N GLY A 102 -8.33 -13.56 -6.62
CA GLY A 102 -7.72 -12.99 -5.42
C GLY A 102 -6.20 -13.00 -5.48
N ALA A 103 -5.59 -14.06 -6.01
CA ALA A 103 -4.14 -14.15 -6.21
C ALA A 103 -3.64 -13.12 -7.25
N ALA A 104 -4.37 -12.93 -8.36
CA ALA A 104 -4.06 -11.90 -9.34
C ALA A 104 -4.11 -10.49 -8.72
N CYS A 105 -5.13 -10.20 -7.90
CA CYS A 105 -5.24 -8.96 -7.14
C CYS A 105 -4.08 -8.81 -6.13
N GLY A 106 -3.77 -9.87 -5.39
CA GLY A 106 -2.64 -9.96 -4.47
C GLY A 106 -1.31 -9.60 -5.12
N LEU A 107 -1.02 -10.19 -6.28
CA LEU A 107 0.21 -9.94 -7.05
C LEU A 107 0.33 -8.46 -7.48
N GLY A 108 -0.78 -7.84 -7.89
CA GLY A 108 -0.84 -6.41 -8.17
C GLY A 108 -0.51 -5.56 -6.93
N GLY A 109 -1.08 -5.90 -5.77
CA GLY A 109 -0.78 -5.19 -4.52
C GLY A 109 0.66 -5.38 -4.04
N MET A 110 1.24 -6.55 -4.26
CA MET A 110 2.65 -6.83 -3.95
C MET A 110 3.60 -6.00 -4.80
N ALA A 111 3.33 -5.90 -6.11
CA ALA A 111 4.17 -5.16 -7.05
C ALA A 111 4.23 -3.67 -6.67
N THR A 112 3.09 -3.08 -6.31
CA THR A 112 3.02 -1.67 -5.91
C THR A 112 3.52 -1.41 -4.50
N GLY A 113 3.31 -2.32 -3.55
CA GLY A 113 3.87 -2.18 -2.22
C GLY A 113 5.40 -2.30 -2.19
N LYS A 114 6.02 -3.11 -3.07
CA LYS A 114 7.49 -3.12 -3.26
C LYS A 114 8.02 -1.79 -3.83
N LEU A 115 7.28 -1.18 -4.76
CA LEU A 115 7.62 0.15 -5.28
C LEU A 115 7.42 1.26 -4.23
N GLY A 116 6.44 1.12 -3.34
CA GLY A 116 6.21 1.99 -2.19
C GLY A 116 7.39 2.01 -1.22
N LEU A 117 7.92 0.83 -0.86
CA LEU A 117 9.11 0.69 -0.01
C LEU A 117 10.32 1.43 -0.59
N ARG A 118 10.58 1.29 -1.90
CA ARG A 118 11.67 2.02 -2.59
C ARG A 118 11.52 3.54 -2.52
N ARG A 119 10.28 4.07 -2.50
CA ARG A 119 10.04 5.52 -2.35
C ARG A 119 10.28 5.99 -0.93
N VAL A 120 9.85 5.22 0.06
CA VAL A 120 10.09 5.53 1.48
C VAL A 120 11.58 5.45 1.79
N GLU A 121 12.29 4.42 1.32
CA GLU A 121 13.75 4.32 1.46
C GLU A 121 14.46 5.53 0.85
N LYS A 122 14.06 5.97 -0.35
CA LYS A 122 14.60 7.19 -0.98
C LYS A 122 14.27 8.46 -0.17
N ALA A 123 13.09 8.55 0.43
CA ALA A 123 12.70 9.68 1.27
C ALA A 123 13.49 9.70 2.60
N VAL A 124 13.65 8.54 3.24
CA VAL A 124 14.45 8.36 4.46
C VAL A 124 15.94 8.60 4.20
N ALA A 125 16.45 8.23 3.01
CA ALA A 125 17.82 8.52 2.61
C ALA A 125 18.09 10.03 2.47
N ARG A 126 17.07 10.83 2.15
CA ARG A 126 17.16 12.29 2.07
C ARG A 126 16.92 12.99 3.41
N MET A 127 16.45 12.29 4.43
CA MET A 127 16.28 12.88 5.75
C MET A 127 17.66 13.19 6.36
N PRO A 128 17.86 14.39 6.91
CA PRO A 128 19.13 14.74 7.53
C PRO A 128 19.34 13.86 8.77
N ARG A 129 20.17 12.82 8.67
CA ARG A 129 20.51 11.92 9.80
C ARG A 129 21.27 12.62 10.92
N LEU A 130 21.83 13.79 10.63
CA LEU A 130 22.66 14.58 11.51
C LEU A 130 22.26 16.05 11.37
N ARG A 131 22.15 16.74 12.50
CA ARG A 131 21.99 18.20 12.53
C ARG A 131 23.34 18.85 12.81
N ARG A 132 23.56 20.08 12.35
CA ARG A 132 24.75 20.86 12.72
C ARG A 132 24.43 21.70 13.94
N CYS A 133 25.38 21.83 14.86
CA CYS A 133 25.26 22.76 15.97
C CYS A 133 25.28 24.20 15.41
N GLN A 134 24.28 25.01 15.76
CA GLN A 134 24.20 26.41 15.31
C GLN A 134 25.34 27.29 15.85
N ARG A 135 26.01 26.88 16.95
CA ARG A 135 27.11 27.65 17.55
C ARG A 135 28.49 27.30 16.97
N CYS A 136 28.79 26.02 16.73
CA CYS A 136 30.13 25.57 16.33
C CYS A 136 30.17 24.82 15.00
N GLY A 137 29.04 24.59 14.34
CA GLY A 137 28.96 23.84 13.08
C GLY A 137 29.20 22.33 13.20
N ALA A 138 29.57 21.81 14.36
CA ALA A 138 29.83 20.37 14.56
C ALA A 138 28.59 19.53 14.25
N ARG A 139 28.80 18.38 13.60
CA ARG A 139 27.73 17.40 13.33
C ARG A 139 27.35 16.70 14.64
N VAL A 140 26.07 16.71 14.96
CA VAL A 140 25.47 16.11 16.15
C VAL A 140 24.23 15.30 15.77
N GLY A 141 23.91 14.28 16.57
CA GLY A 141 22.69 13.49 16.38
C GLY A 141 21.42 14.34 16.51
N LEU A 142 20.36 13.93 15.81
CA LEU A 142 19.04 14.59 15.84
C LEU A 142 18.49 14.73 17.27
N SER A 143 18.67 13.71 18.11
CA SER A 143 18.21 13.66 19.50
C SER A 143 19.20 14.23 20.53
N ALA A 144 20.39 14.69 20.11
CA ALA A 144 21.44 15.10 21.05
C ALA A 144 21.09 16.46 21.70
N ARG A 145 20.84 16.49 23.01
CA ARG A 145 20.50 17.73 23.74
C ARG A 145 21.70 18.67 23.96
N LYS A 146 22.93 18.13 23.92
CA LYS A 146 24.19 18.89 24.07
C LYS A 146 25.13 18.61 22.91
N CYS A 147 25.86 19.64 22.49
CA CYS A 147 26.91 19.47 21.50
C CYS A 147 28.14 18.82 22.14
N TRP A 148 28.75 17.83 21.48
CA TRP A 148 29.95 17.18 22.01
C TRP A 148 31.18 18.11 21.97
N SER A 149 31.27 18.99 20.96
CA SER A 149 32.38 19.94 20.76
C SER A 149 32.23 21.19 21.64
N CYS A 150 31.20 22.02 21.44
CA CYS A 150 31.06 23.28 22.19
C CYS A 150 30.33 23.16 23.54
N LYS A 151 29.90 21.96 23.93
CA LYS A 151 29.09 21.67 25.13
C LYS A 151 27.79 22.50 25.28
N GLY A 152 27.45 23.32 24.30
CA GLY A 152 26.24 24.14 24.28
C GLY A 152 24.98 23.30 24.16
N TYR A 153 23.92 23.75 24.84
CA TYR A 153 22.58 23.19 24.68
C TYR A 153 22.05 23.47 23.27
N LEU A 154 21.45 22.45 22.67
CA LEU A 154 20.75 22.59 21.39
C LEU A 154 19.24 22.72 21.64
N PRO A 155 18.53 23.56 20.87
CA PRO A 155 17.08 23.64 20.96
C PRO A 155 16.43 22.28 20.62
N PRO A 156 15.35 21.90 21.33
CA PRO A 156 14.54 20.75 20.96
C PRO A 156 13.85 21.03 19.61
N THR A 157 13.92 20.08 18.70
CA THR A 157 13.16 20.05 17.44
C THR A 157 11.82 19.40 17.66
#